data_AF-X5QU90-F1
#
_entry.id   AF-X5QU90-F1
#
_cell.length_a   1.000
_cell.length_b   1.000
_cell.length_c   1.000
_cell.angle_alpha   90.00
_cell.angle_beta   90.00
_cell.angle_gamma   90.00
#
_symmetry.space_group_name_H-M   'P 1'
#
loop_
_entity.id
_entity.type
_entity.pdbx_description
1 polymer ?
#
loop_
_entity_poly.entity_id
_entity_poly.type
_entity_poly.pdbx_seq_one_letter_code
_entity_poly.pdbx_strand_id
1 'polypeptide(L)'
;MTALVDAMACYAIDRHQIDILSLGCVELEFAFTKGQIAKGGIRHWREIISAAMRLQSQNALGQAGLLVGRDRLLRVDGAPMKSNPIDLDDYTRSAAELPVYCCLTGQAT
;
A
#
# COMPACT_ATOMS: atom_id res chain seq x y z
N MET A 1 -1.01 8.81 -6.28
CA MET A 1 -1.71 10.12 -6.27
C MET A 1 -1.02 11.14 -7.16
N THR A 2 0.28 11.41 -6.97
CA THR A 2 1.02 12.36 -7.84
C THR A 2 0.85 12.06 -9.33
N ALA A 3 1.00 10.79 -9.74
CA ALA A 3 0.80 10.38 -11.12
C ALA A 3 -0.60 10.69 -11.71
N LEU A 4 -1.66 10.66 -10.88
CA LEU A 4 -3.00 11.03 -11.32
C LEU A 4 -3.08 12.54 -11.62
N VAL A 5 -2.60 13.36 -10.69
CA VAL A 5 -2.61 14.83 -10.85
C VAL A 5 -1.71 15.24 -12.02
N ASP A 6 -0.56 14.59 -12.17
CA ASP A 6 0.36 14.82 -13.29
C ASP A 6 -0.30 14.44 -14.63
N ALA A 7 -1.01 13.31 -14.70
CA ALA A 7 -1.74 12.92 -15.91
C ALA A 7 -2.78 13.98 -16.31
N MET A 8 -3.54 14.49 -15.34
CA MET A 8 -4.55 15.52 -15.58
C MET A 8 -3.91 16.86 -15.98
N ALA A 9 -2.85 17.28 -15.28
CA ALA A 9 -2.24 18.59 -15.48
C ALA A 9 -1.39 18.65 -16.75
N CYS A 10 -0.57 17.63 -17.00
CA CYS A 10 0.40 17.61 -18.10
C CYS A 10 -0.21 17.16 -19.43
N TYR A 11 -1.25 16.32 -19.40
CA TYR A 11 -1.85 15.74 -20.61
C TYR A 11 -3.30 16.16 -20.82
N ALA A 12 -3.86 17.03 -19.97
CA ALA A 12 -5.24 17.53 -20.06
C ALA A 12 -6.29 16.40 -20.14
N ILE A 13 -6.00 15.24 -19.53
CA ILE A 13 -6.92 14.11 -19.48
C ILE A 13 -8.00 14.41 -18.44
N ASP A 14 -9.27 14.27 -18.84
CA ASP A 14 -10.38 14.43 -17.91
C ASP A 14 -10.40 13.28 -16.89
N ARG A 15 -10.70 13.60 -15.63
CA ARG A 15 -10.68 12.63 -14.52
C ARG A 15 -11.61 11.43 -14.73
N HIS A 16 -12.69 11.58 -15.51
CA HIS A 16 -13.64 10.49 -15.81
C HIS A 16 -13.15 9.60 -16.96
N GLN A 17 -11.96 9.85 -17.51
CA GLN A 17 -11.30 8.98 -18.49
C GLN A 17 -10.17 8.16 -17.85
N ILE A 18 -9.99 8.27 -16.54
CA ILE A 18 -8.90 7.62 -15.81
C ILE A 18 -9.50 6.52 -14.94
N ASP A 19 -9.00 5.30 -15.11
CA ASP A 19 -9.26 4.17 -14.23
C ASP A 19 -7.97 3.79 -13.52
N ILE A 20 -8.07 3.57 -12.21
CA ILE A 20 -6.91 3.32 -11.34
C ILE A 20 -7.00 1.92 -10.77
N LEU A 21 -6.03 1.09 -11.15
CA LEU A 21 -5.69 -0.13 -10.41
C LEU A 21 -4.53 0.19 -9.45
N SER A 22 -4.79 0.07 -8.16
CA SER A 22 -3.79 0.23 -7.10
C SER A 22 -3.45 -1.14 -6.53
N LEU A 23 -2.17 -1.48 -6.49
CA LEU A 23 -1.68 -2.73 -5.92
C LEU A 23 -1.02 -2.48 -4.57
N GLY A 24 -1.40 -3.29 -3.58
CA GLY A 24 -0.81 -3.27 -2.25
C GLY A 24 0.19 -4.37 -1.99
N CYS A 25 1.03 -4.14 -0.99
CA CYS A 25 2.04 -5.08 -0.52
C CYS A 25 1.64 -5.69 0.84
N VAL A 26 0.34 -5.75 1.14
CA VAL A 26 -0.21 -6.18 2.43
C VAL A 26 0.16 -5.22 3.57
N GLU A 27 -0.83 -4.85 4.37
CA GLU A 27 -0.63 -3.96 5.51
C GLU A 27 -0.54 -4.75 6.81
N LEU A 28 0.46 -4.45 7.64
CA LEU A 28 0.51 -4.88 9.03
C LEU A 28 -0.30 -3.91 9.90
N GLU A 29 -1.12 -4.45 10.79
CA GLU A 29 -1.78 -3.64 11.82
C GLU A 29 -0.77 -3.28 12.92
N PHE A 30 -0.42 -2.01 12.99
CA PHE A 30 0.41 -1.47 14.05
C PHE A 30 -0.46 -0.77 15.09
N ALA A 31 -0.46 -1.29 16.32
CA ALA A 31 -1.01 -0.60 17.48
C ALA A 31 0.12 0.10 18.24
N PHE A 32 0.11 1.44 18.25
CA PHE A 32 1.09 2.21 19.01
C PHE A 32 0.79 2.15 20.50
N THR A 33 1.81 1.83 21.31
CA THR A 33 1.73 1.99 22.76
C THR A 33 2.06 3.43 23.17
N LYS A 34 1.49 3.91 24.28
CA LYS A 34 1.74 5.27 24.81
C LYS A 34 3.23 5.56 25.02
N GLY A 35 4.02 4.54 25.34
CA GLY A 35 5.47 4.64 25.50
C GLY A 35 6.22 4.92 24.19
N GLN A 36 5.78 4.33 23.08
CA GLN A 36 6.40 4.55 21.75
C GLN A 36 6.10 5.95 21.19
N ILE A 37 4.95 6.53 21.56
CA ILE A 37 4.57 7.89 21.17
C ILE A 37 5.35 8.93 21.98
N ALA A 38 5.56 8.67 23.28
CA ALA A 38 6.18 9.63 24.19
C ALA A 38 7.72 9.58 24.22
N LYS A 39 8.33 8.46 23.79
CA LYS A 39 9.79 8.25 23.85
C LYS A 39 10.34 8.07 22.43
N GLY A 40 11.25 8.95 22.03
CA GLY A 40 11.99 8.83 20.78
C GLY A 40 13.08 7.74 20.83
N GLY A 41 13.72 7.48 19.69
CA GLY A 41 14.86 6.57 19.57
C GLY A 41 14.79 5.70 18.32
N ILE A 42 15.93 5.19 17.85
CA ILE A 42 16.04 4.54 16.53
C ILE A 42 15.06 3.37 16.34
N ARG A 43 14.81 2.59 17.40
CA ARG A 43 13.84 1.47 17.37
C ARG A 43 12.40 1.95 17.30
N HIS A 44 12.07 3.04 17.99
CA HIS A 44 10.75 3.66 17.93
C HIS A 44 10.48 4.26 16.55
N TRP A 45 11.49 4.90 15.95
CA TRP A 45 11.41 5.47 14.60
C TRP A 45 11.20 4.41 13.52
N ARG A 46 11.81 3.22 13.63
CA ARG A 46 11.59 2.12 12.68
C ARG A 46 10.10 1.73 12.59
N GLU A 47 9.44 1.53 13.73
CA GLU A 47 8.01 1.18 13.76
C GLU A 47 7.11 2.31 13.26
N ILE A 48 7.48 3.57 13.57
CA ILE A 48 6.75 4.76 13.11
C ILE A 48 6.80 4.85 11.57
N ILE A 49 7.92 4.52 10.93
CA ILE A 49 8.06 4.57 9.47
C ILE A 49 7.10 3.57 8.80
N SER A 50 7.02 2.33 9.29
CA SER A 50 6.11 1.32 8.74
C SER A 50 4.64 1.75 8.83
N ALA A 51 4.26 2.33 9.97
CA ALA A 51 2.92 2.88 10.15
C ALA A 51 2.67 4.13 9.29
N ALA A 52 3.68 4.99 9.10
CA ALA A 52 3.59 6.16 8.25
C ALA A 52 3.41 5.77 6.77
N MET A 53 4.09 4.73 6.29
CA MET A 53 3.91 4.16 4.95
C MET A 53 2.47 3.71 4.73
N ARG A 54 1.88 3.00 5.70
CA ARG A 54 0.47 2.61 5.68
C ARG A 54 -0.46 3.82 5.58
N LEU A 55 -0.27 4.81 6.45
CA LEU A 55 -1.11 6.02 6.46
C LEU A 55 -0.99 6.81 5.15
N GLN A 56 0.22 6.87 4.58
CA GLN A 56 0.48 7.51 3.30
C GLN A 56 -0.25 6.80 2.16
N SER A 57 -0.22 5.47 2.13
CA SER A 57 -0.95 4.65 1.14
C SER A 57 -2.45 4.92 1.22
N GLN A 58 -3.02 4.94 2.44
CA GLN A 58 -4.44 5.20 2.65
C GLN A 58 -4.85 6.62 2.24
N ASN A 59 -4.03 7.62 2.58
CA ASN A 59 -4.26 9.01 2.18
C ASN A 59 -4.22 9.13 0.64
N ALA A 60 -3.20 8.57 -0.01
CA ALA A 60 -3.08 8.59 -1.46
C ALA A 60 -4.27 7.91 -2.15
N LEU A 61 -4.76 6.80 -1.61
CA LEU A 61 -5.92 6.08 -2.14
C LEU A 61 -7.21 6.89 -1.96
N GLY A 62 -7.42 7.45 -0.77
CA GLY A 62 -8.60 8.26 -0.45
C GLY A 62 -8.68 9.51 -1.32
N GLN A 63 -7.57 10.23 -1.45
CA GLN A 63 -7.51 11.43 -2.28
C GLN A 63 -7.73 11.07 -3.77
N ALA A 64 -7.14 9.98 -4.27
CA ALA A 64 -7.36 9.56 -5.64
C ALA A 64 -8.83 9.22 -5.90
N GLY A 65 -9.46 8.49 -4.98
CA GLY A 65 -10.88 8.14 -5.08
C GLY A 65 -11.82 9.35 -5.04
N LEU A 66 -11.46 10.40 -4.28
CA LEU A 66 -12.21 11.66 -4.28
C LEU A 66 -12.11 12.42 -5.61
N LEU A 67 -10.98 12.32 -6.31
CA LEU A 67 -10.79 12.98 -7.61
C LEU A 67 -11.46 12.22 -8.75
N VAL A 68 -11.17 10.93 -8.94
CA VAL A 68 -11.68 10.18 -10.11
C VAL A 68 -13.04 9.53 -9.87
N GLY A 69 -13.48 9.42 -8.62
CA GLY A 69 -14.64 8.61 -8.24
C GLY A 69 -14.24 7.25 -7.70
N ARG A 70 -14.95 6.77 -6.68
CA ARG A 70 -14.60 5.53 -5.96
C ARG A 70 -14.81 4.28 -6.82
N ASP A 71 -15.74 4.35 -7.76
CA ASP A 71 -16.10 3.33 -8.76
C ASP A 71 -14.99 3.11 -9.80
N ARG A 72 -14.15 4.11 -10.04
CA ARG A 72 -13.02 4.06 -10.99
C ARG A 72 -11.69 3.69 -10.35
N LEU A 73 -11.71 3.33 -9.07
CA LEU A 73 -10.52 3.01 -8.30
C LEU A 73 -10.65 1.63 -7.67
N LEU A 74 -9.87 0.69 -8.17
CA LEU A 74 -9.77 -0.65 -7.62
C LEU A 74 -8.46 -0.80 -6.85
N ARG A 75 -8.56 -1.14 -5.57
CA ARG A 75 -7.41 -1.52 -4.74
C ARG A 75 -7.40 -3.04 -4.61
N VAL A 76 -6.34 -3.67 -5.09
CA VAL A 76 -6.06 -5.09 -4.84
C VAL A 76 -4.98 -5.17 -3.79
N ASP A 77 -5.25 -5.93 -2.74
CA ASP A 77 -4.31 -6.17 -1.65
C ASP A 77 -4.43 -7.61 -1.17
N GLY A 78 -3.40 -8.12 -0.50
CA GLY A 78 -3.37 -9.49 0.03
C GLY A 78 -3.87 -9.59 1.47
N ALA A 79 -4.06 -10.82 1.94
CA ALA A 79 -4.37 -11.08 3.34
C ALA A 79 -3.14 -10.79 4.25
N PRO A 80 -3.32 -10.27 5.47
CA PRO A 80 -2.22 -9.98 6.39
C PRO A 80 -1.40 -11.23 6.75
N MET A 81 -0.07 -11.18 6.55
CA MET A 81 0.85 -12.21 7.04
C MET A 81 1.11 -12.02 8.55
N LYS A 82 0.37 -12.73 9.39
CA LYS A 82 0.37 -12.51 10.85
C LYS A 82 1.58 -13.06 11.60
N SER A 83 2.21 -14.14 11.12
CA SER A 83 3.22 -14.89 11.89
C SER A 83 4.66 -14.68 11.42
N ASN A 84 4.88 -14.41 10.13
CA ASN A 84 6.22 -14.26 9.55
C ASN A 84 6.19 -13.35 8.30
N PRO A 85 5.97 -12.04 8.47
CA PRO A 85 5.97 -11.12 7.33
C PRO A 85 7.32 -11.15 6.61
N ILE A 86 7.30 -10.87 5.31
CA ILE A 86 8.52 -10.63 4.53
C ILE A 86 8.89 -9.17 4.79
N ASP A 87 10.11 -8.93 5.26
CA ASP A 87 10.61 -7.57 5.47
C ASP A 87 10.76 -6.86 4.11
N LEU A 88 10.55 -5.53 4.09
CA LEU A 88 10.53 -4.74 2.86
C LEU A 88 11.86 -4.81 2.09
N ASP A 89 12.97 -5.05 2.78
CA ASP A 89 14.32 -5.16 2.25
C ASP A 89 14.78 -6.62 2.04
N ASP A 90 13.96 -7.62 2.39
CA ASP A 90 14.30 -9.04 2.18
C ASP A 90 13.99 -9.48 0.75
N TYR A 91 14.87 -9.07 -0.17
CA TYR A 91 14.81 -9.47 -1.58
C TYR A 91 14.84 -10.99 -1.76
N THR A 92 15.66 -11.70 -0.98
CA THR A 92 15.89 -13.14 -1.15
C THR A 92 14.61 -13.92 -0.91
N ARG A 93 13.91 -13.63 0.20
CA ARG A 93 12.61 -14.25 0.50
C ARG A 93 11.54 -13.80 -0.47
N SER A 94 11.50 -12.51 -0.81
CA SER A 94 10.51 -11.96 -1.75
C SER A 94 10.54 -12.67 -3.10
N ALA A 95 11.74 -12.85 -3.67
CA ALA A 95 11.92 -13.48 -4.97
C ALA A 95 11.60 -14.99 -4.96
N ALA A 96 11.83 -15.67 -3.84
CA ALA A 96 11.56 -17.10 -3.69
C ALA A 96 10.08 -17.41 -3.39
N GLU A 97 9.43 -16.60 -2.55
CA GLU A 97 8.11 -16.91 -1.98
C GLU A 97 6.96 -16.27 -2.79
N LEU A 98 7.08 -15.00 -3.20
CA LEU A 98 5.96 -14.24 -3.78
C LEU A 98 5.43 -14.75 -5.12
N PRO A 99 6.27 -15.18 -6.09
CA PRO A 99 5.77 -15.67 -7.38
C PRO A 99 4.85 -16.89 -7.26
N VAL A 100 5.07 -17.74 -6.26
CA VAL A 100 4.27 -18.95 -6.02
C VAL A 100 2.83 -18.59 -5.63
N TYR A 101 2.65 -17.53 -4.83
CA TYR A 101 1.33 -17.08 -4.42
C TYR A 101 0.48 -16.59 -5.61
N CYS A 102 1.10 -15.99 -6.62
CA CYS A 102 0.41 -15.59 -7.85
C CYS A 102 -0.18 -16.80 -8.59
N CYS A 103 0.57 -17.91 -8.69
CA CYS A 103 0.11 -19.11 -9.40
C CYS A 103 -0.97 -19.89 -8.62
N LEU A 104 -0.93 -19.90 -7.29
CA LEU A 104 -1.90 -20.65 -6.47
C LEU A 104 -3.29 -20.01 -6.46
N THR A 105 -3.39 -18.69 -6.54
CA THR A 105 -4.69 -17.99 -6.63
C THR A 105 -5.31 -18.04 -8.03
N GLY A 106 -4.55 -18.44 -9.05
CA GLY A 106 -5.03 -18.59 -10.44
C GLY A 106 -5.71 -19.92 -10.77
N GLN A 107 -5.79 -20.86 -9.82
CA GLN A 107 -6.45 -22.16 -9.98
C GLN A 107 -7.84 -22.24 -9.31
N ALA A 108 -8.29 -21.17 -8.67
CA ALA A 108 -9.60 -21.08 -8.05
C ALA A 108 -10.58 -20.30 -8.95
N THR A 109 -10.88 -20.86 -10.12
CA THR A 109 -12.06 -20.51 -10.95
C THR A 109 -12.60 -21.78 -11.58
#